data_AF-A0A392VNJ1-F1
#
_entry.id   AF-A0A392VNJ1-F1
#
_cell.length_a   1.000
_cell.length_b   1.000
_cell.length_c   1.000
_cell.angle_alpha   90.00
_cell.angle_beta   90.00
_cell.angle_gamma   90.00
#
_symmetry.space_group_name_H-M   'P 1'
#
loop_
_entity.id
_entity.type
_entity.pdbx_description
1 polymer ?
#
loop_
_entity_poly.entity_id
_entity_poly.type
_entity_poly.pdbx_seq_one_letter_code
_entity_poly.pdbx_strand_id
1 'polypeptide(L)' 'MTFNKKEDYVAFQSHPNHVEFSEKFSTAIEKIVLLDFPSTLVKPVKEEAAAA' A
#
# COMPACT_ATOMS: atom_id res chain seq x y z
N MET A 1 -2.60 1.62 0.49
CA MET A 1 -1.45 1.19 1.30
C MET A 1 -0.20 1.36 0.46
N THR A 2 0.77 2.11 0.94
CA THR A 2 1.96 2.45 0.16
C THR A 2 3.12 1.62 0.65
N PHE A 3 3.66 0.78 -0.23
CA PHE A 3 4.81 -0.08 0.08
C PHE A 3 5.99 0.38 -0.77
N ASN A 4 7.18 0.42 -0.15
CA ASN A 4 8.41 0.77 -0.86
C ASN A 4 8.90 -0.38 -1.74
N LYS A 5 8.60 -1.63 -1.37
CA LYS A 5 8.95 -2.83 -2.12
C LYS A 5 7.74 -3.75 -2.26
N LYS A 6 7.75 -4.54 -3.33
CA LYS A 6 6.75 -5.57 -3.56
C LYS A 6 6.77 -6.67 -2.48
N GLU A 7 7.94 -6.93 -1.91
CA GLU A 7 8.12 -7.91 -0.83
C GLU A 7 7.41 -7.48 0.46
N ASP A 8 7.44 -6.19 0.80
CA ASP A 8 6.74 -5.64 1.97
C ASP A 8 5.22 -5.78 1.84
N TYR A 9 4.68 -5.63 0.61
CA TYR A 9 3.26 -5.86 0.33
C TYR A 9 2.87 -7.32 0.54
N VAL A 10 3.68 -8.26 0.03
CA VAL A 10 3.44 -9.70 0.19
C VAL A 10 3.55 -10.12 1.66
N ALA A 11 4.52 -9.58 2.39
CA ALA A 11 4.68 -9.81 3.82
C ALA A 11 3.47 -9.27 4.61
N PHE A 12 2.97 -8.08 4.23
CA PHE A 12 1.79 -7.49 4.84
C PHE A 12 0.51 -8.30 4.55
N GLN A 13 0.32 -8.77 3.31
CA GLN A 13 -0.81 -9.65 2.96
C GLN A 13 -0.79 -10.98 3.70
N SER A 14 0.39 -11.56 3.88
CA SER A 14 0.58 -12.88 4.50
C SER A 14 0.54 -12.81 6.03
N HIS A 15 0.52 -11.62 6.62
CA HIS A 15 0.50 -11.46 8.07
C HIS A 15 -0.88 -11.88 8.62
N PRO A 16 -0.96 -12.71 9.67
CA PRO A 16 -2.22 -13.23 10.19
C PRO A 16 -3.21 -12.12 10.60
N ASN A 17 -2.68 -11.03 11.16
CA ASN A 17 -3.48 -9.83 11.50
C ASN A 17 -4.17 -9.20 10.29
N HIS A 18 -3.55 -9.25 9.10
CA HIS A 18 -4.15 -8.74 7.86
C HIS A 18 -5.20 -9.70 7.30
N VAL A 19 -4.97 -11.01 7.39
CA VAL A 19 -5.93 -12.04 6.93
C VAL A 19 -7.22 -11.97 7.72
N GLU A 20 -7.14 -11.92 9.06
CA GLU A 20 -8.32 -11.79 9.93
C GLU A 20 -9.08 -10.48 9.69
N PHE A 21 -8.36 -9.38 9.42
CA PHE A 21 -8.96 -8.12 9.05
C PHE A 21 -9.63 -8.19 7.67
N SER A 22 -8.97 -8.79 6.68
CA SER A 22 -9.47 -8.94 5.33
C SER A 22 -10.73 -9.80 5.27
N GLU A 23 -10.84 -10.86 6.07
CA GLU A 23 -12.07 -11.66 6.19
C GLU A 23 -13.22 -10.84 6.76
N LYS A 24 -13.00 -10.13 7.88
CA LYS A 24 -14.03 -9.26 8.48
C LYS A 24 -14.44 -8.13 7.54
N PHE A 25 -13.45 -7.53 6.87
CA PHE A 25 -13.65 -6.45 5.90
C PHE A 25 -14.45 -6.94 4.68
N SER A 26 -14.14 -8.12 4.15
CA SER A 26 -14.88 -8.70 3.02
C SER A 26 -16.30 -9.12 3.40
N THR A 27 -16.53 -9.53 4.65
CA THR A 27 -17.86 -9.88 5.16
C THR A 27 -18.74 -8.64 5.38
N ALA A 28 -18.13 -7.52 5.77
CA ALA A 28 -18.85 -6.29 6.07
C ALA A 28 -19.16 -5.44 4.81
N ILE A 29 -18.59 -5.76 3.65
CA ILE A 29 -18.62 -4.89 2.47
C ILE A 29 -19.09 -5.68 1.25
N GLU A 30 -20.15 -5.19 0.60
CA GLU A 30 -20.81 -5.88 -0.51
C GLU A 30 -20.01 -5.80 -1.83
N LYS A 31 -19.18 -4.76 -2.00
CA LYS A 31 -18.33 -4.56 -3.17
C LYS A 31 -16.99 -3.97 -2.76
N ILE A 32 -15.90 -4.62 -3.17
CA ILE A 32 -14.52 -4.17 -2.95
C ILE A 32 -13.80 -4.09 -4.30
N VAL A 33 -13.09 -2.99 -4.54
CA VAL A 33 -12.20 -2.82 -5.70
C VAL A 33 -10.82 -2.47 -5.18
N LEU A 34 -9.83 -3.30 -5.49
CA LEU A 34 -8.43 -3.09 -5.12
C LEU A 34 -7.64 -2.73 -6.38
N LEU A 35 -7.06 -1.54 -6.39
CA LEU A 35 -6.18 -1.05 -7.45
C LEU A 35 -4.75 -1.12 -6.94
N ASP A 36 -3.99 -2.09 -7.44
CA ASP A 36 -2.55 -2.19 -7.23
C ASP A 36 -1.83 -1.64 -8.47
N PHE A 37 -1.08 -0.56 -8.30
CA PHE A 37 -0.32 0.08 -9.36
C PHE A 37 1.04 0.52 -8.84
N PRO A 38 2.10 0.43 -9.67
CA PRO A 38 3.41 0.92 -9.29
C PRO A 38 3.32 2.45 -9.07
N SER A 39 3.63 2.87 -7.84
CA SER A 39 3.73 4.30 -7.51
C SER A 39 4.95 4.88 -8.22
N THR A 40 4.72 5.43 -9.41
CA THR A 40 5.73 6.20 -10.15
C THR A 40 5.58 7.65 -9.75
N LEU A 41 6.59 8.20 -9.04
CA LEU A 41 6.63 9.61 -8.69
C LEU A 41 6.93 10.44 -9.96
N VAL A 42 5.89 10.89 -10.64
CA VAL A 42 6.01 11.61 -11.93
C VAL A 42 6.20 13.13 -11.77
N LYS A 43 6.37 13.65 -10.55
CA LYS A 43 6.83 15.04 -10.35
C LYS A 43 8.36 15.08 -10.29
N PRO A 44 9.06 15.69 -11.26
CA PRO A 44 10.45 16.08 -11.08
C PRO A 44 10.57 17.17 -10.00
N VAL A 45 11.70 17.10 -9.30
CA VAL A 45 12.20 17.95 -8.21
C VAL A 45 11.94 19.45 -8.46
N LYS A 46 11.32 20.13 -7.48
CA LYS A 46 11.76 21.49 -7.16
C LYS A 46 12.86 21.35 -6.13
N GLU A 47 14.04 21.73 -6.54
CA GLU A 47 15.23 21.93 -5.72
C GLU A 47 14.87 22.78 -4.50
N GLU A 48 15.12 22.25 -3.30
CA GLU A 48 15.50 23.08 -2.17
C GLU A 48 16.61 22.35 -1.42
N ALA A 49 17.83 22.74 -1.76
CA ALA A 49 18.98 22.57 -0.91
C ALA A 49 18.80 23.45 0.34
N ALA A 50 18.73 22.83 1.52
CA ALA A 50 19.03 23.32 2.88
C ALA A 50 18.22 22.43 3.85
N ALA A 51 18.76 21.78 4.86
CA ALA A 51 19.81 22.18 5.80
C ALA A 51 20.63 20.92 6.15
N ALA A 52 21.98 20.94 6.13
CA ALA A 52 22.84 21.69 7.05
C ALA A 52 22.55 21.32 8.52
#